data_AF-A0A9D9G2Y4-F1
#
_entry.id   AF-A0A9D9G2Y4-F1
#
_cell.length_a   1.000
_cell.length_b   1.000
_cell.length_c   1.000
_cell.angle_alpha   90.00
_cell.angle_beta   90.00
_cell.angle_gamma   90.00
#
_symmetry.space_group_name_H-M   'P 1'
#
loop_
_entity.id
_entity.type
_entity.pdbx_description
1 polymer ?
#
loop_
_entity_poly.entity_id
_entity_poly.type
_entity_poly.pdbx_seq_one_letter_code
_entity_poly.pdbx_strand_id
1 'polypeptide(L)' 'MKGLRVLELSEALTVDSADLLAVCAILKIKATSRLSMLSFEDCKKITDYYENNN' A
#
# COMPACT_ATOMS: atom_id res chain seq x y z
N MET A 1 -8.54 12.34 9.11
CA MET A 1 -8.53 12.37 7.63
C MET A 1 -8.59 10.92 7.14
N LYS A 2 -9.27 10.65 6.02
CA LYS A 2 -9.36 9.28 5.46
C LYS A 2 -8.03 8.93 4.75
N GLY A 3 -7.56 7.69 4.88
CA GLY A 3 -6.38 7.21 4.16
C GLY A 3 -6.65 6.97 2.67
N LEU A 4 -5.72 6.29 1.99
CA LEU A 4 -5.82 5.99 0.55
C LEU A 4 -6.30 4.56 0.31
N ARG A 5 -6.94 4.31 -0.82
CA ARG A 5 -7.10 2.94 -1.31
C ARG A 5 -5.77 2.39 -1.82
N VAL A 6 -5.64 1.06 -1.83
CA VAL A 6 -4.51 0.36 -2.46
C VAL A 6 -4.21 0.89 -3.86
N LEU A 7 -5.23 1.08 -4.71
CA LEU A 7 -5.05 1.64 -6.06
C LEU A 7 -4.46 3.05 -6.04
N GLU A 8 -5.03 3.93 -5.23
CA GLU A 8 -4.62 5.33 -5.13
C GLU A 8 -3.18 5.45 -4.62
N LEU A 9 -2.79 4.61 -3.64
CA LEU A 9 -1.41 4.56 -3.16
C LEU A 9 -0.46 3.98 -4.22
N SER A 10 -0.88 2.96 -4.98
CA SER A 10 -0.04 2.38 -6.04
C SER A 10 0.26 3.37 -7.16
N GLU A 11 -0.74 4.18 -7.53
CA GLU A 11 -0.58 5.27 -8.49
C GLU A 11 0.37 6.35 -7.96
N ALA A 12 0.22 6.74 -6.68
CA ALA A 12 1.08 7.75 -6.05
C ALA A 12 2.55 7.31 -5.92
N LEU A 13 2.79 6.01 -5.69
CA LEU A 13 4.12 5.42 -5.61
C LEU A 13 4.67 4.95 -6.95
N THR A 14 3.89 5.08 -8.04
CA THR A 14 4.24 4.58 -9.38
C THR A 14 4.64 3.10 -9.42
N VAL A 15 3.96 2.27 -8.63
CA VAL A 15 4.15 0.81 -8.55
C VAL A 15 2.91 0.07 -9.04
N ASP A 16 3.06 -1.20 -9.43
CA ASP A 16 1.90 -2.00 -9.80
C ASP A 16 1.01 -2.28 -8.59
N SER A 17 -0.30 -2.19 -8.77
CA SER A 17 -1.26 -2.41 -7.69
C SER A 17 -1.28 -3.86 -7.16
N ALA A 18 -0.89 -4.85 -7.97
CA ALA A 18 -0.70 -6.23 -7.55
C ALA A 18 0.55 -6.38 -6.67
N ASP A 19 1.64 -5.69 -7.02
CA ASP A 19 2.85 -5.64 -6.19
C ASP A 19 2.56 -4.94 -4.86
N LEU A 20 1.82 -3.84 -4.86
CA LEU A 20 1.39 -3.18 -3.62
C LEU A 20 0.51 -4.09 -2.75
N LEU A 21 -0.37 -4.89 -3.35
CA LEU A 21 -1.14 -5.91 -2.61
C LEU A 21 -0.24 -7.01 -2.03
N ALA A 22 0.79 -7.44 -2.76
CA ALA A 22 1.78 -8.39 -2.24
C ALA A 22 2.54 -7.80 -1.05
N VAL A 23 2.94 -6.53 -1.11
CA VAL A 23 3.56 -5.81 0.01
C VAL A 23 2.61 -5.70 1.20
N CYS A 24 1.32 -5.42 0.97
CA CYS A 24 0.33 -5.46 2.05
C CYS A 24 0.32 -6.81 2.76
N ALA A 25 0.38 -7.92 2.01
CA ALA A 25 0.44 -9.26 2.60
C ALA A 25 1.74 -9.50 3.39
N ILE A 26 2.90 -9.08 2.87
CA ILE A 26 4.21 -9.18 3.54
C ILE A 26 4.18 -8.42 4.88
N LEU A 27 3.63 -7.20 4.88
CA LEU A 27 3.52 -6.34 6.05
C LEU A 27 2.35 -6.72 6.98
N LYS A 28 1.64 -7.82 6.68
CA LYS A 28 0.46 -8.30 7.42
C LYS A 28 -0.68 -7.28 7.51
N ILE A 29 -0.80 -6.41 6.50
CA ILE A 29 -1.89 -5.44 6.33
C ILE A 29 -3.05 -6.14 5.64
N LYS A 30 -4.26 -6.06 6.21
CA LYS A 30 -5.46 -6.74 5.71
C LYS A 30 -6.10 -5.98 4.53
N ALA A 31 -5.40 -5.91 3.41
CA ALA A 31 -5.95 -5.45 2.14
C ALA A 31 -6.22 -6.66 1.23
N THR A 32 -7.42 -6.74 0.67
CA THR A 32 -7.86 -7.89 -0.15
C THR A 32 -8.12 -7.52 -1.61
N SER A 33 -8.11 -6.22 -1.94
CA SER A 33 -8.31 -5.73 -3.30
C SER A 33 -7.75 -4.33 -3.49
N ARG A 34 -7.68 -3.90 -4.75
CA ARG A 34 -7.30 -2.53 -5.14
C ARG A 34 -8.23 -1.44 -4.54
N LEU A 35 -9.43 -1.81 -4.13
CA LEU A 35 -10.41 -0.90 -3.51
C LEU A 35 -10.34 -0.89 -1.98
N SER A 36 -9.53 -1.76 -1.36
CA SER A 36 -9.33 -1.79 0.09
C SER A 36 -8.75 -0.46 0.56
N MET A 37 -9.34 0.10 1.62
CA MET A 37 -8.85 1.31 2.28
C MET A 37 -7.67 0.97 3.19
N LEU A 38 -6.60 1.74 3.08
CA LEU A 38 -5.45 1.71 3.96
C LEU A 38 -5.60 2.81 5.00
N SER A 39 -5.19 2.52 6.24
CA SER A 39 -5.01 3.59 7.22
C SER A 39 -3.80 4.44 6.85
N PHE A 40 -3.68 5.62 7.46
CA PHE A 40 -2.48 6.45 7.28
C PHE A 40 -1.20 5.72 7.76
N GLU A 41 -1.32 4.93 8.83
CA GLU A 41 -0.22 4.10 9.33
C GLU A 41 0.18 3.01 8.34
N ASP A 42 -0.79 2.35 7.70
CA ASP A 42 -0.54 1.36 6.65
C ASP A 42 0.15 1.99 5.44
N CYS A 43 -0.34 3.17 5.00
CA CYS A 43 0.28 3.91 3.89
C CYS A 43 1.75 4.20 4.19
N LYS A 44 2.05 4.69 5.40
CA LYS A 44 3.43 4.98 5.82
C LYS A 44 4.31 3.72 5.79
N LYS A 45 3.85 2.61 6.37
CA LYS A 45 4.62 1.35 6.38
C LYS A 45 4.92 0.83 4.98
N ILE A 46 3.94 0.95 4.06
CA ILE A 46 4.10 0.53 2.67
C ILE A 46 5.10 1.43 1.94
N THR A 47 5.01 2.76 2.12
CA THR A 47 5.98 3.71 1.55
C THR A 47 7.39 3.44 2.07
N ASP A 48 7.56 3.33 3.40
CA ASP A 48 8.85 3.02 4.02
C ASP A 48 9.42 1.69 3.49
N TYR A 49 8.58 0.69 3.20
CA TYR A 49 9.02 -0.58 2.60
C TYR A 49 9.62 -0.38 1.20
N TYR A 50 8.97 0.39 0.33
CA TYR A 50 9.47 0.66 -1.02
C TYR A 50 10.71 1.55 -1.04
N GLU A 51 10.84 2.48 -0.09
CA GLU A 51 12.04 3.34 0.02
C GLU A 51 13.26 2.57 0.53
N ASN A 52 13.09 1.58 1.43
CA ASN A 52 14.21 0.82 1.99
C ASN A 52 14.63 -0.41 1.15
N ASN A 53 13.84 -0.79 0.14
CA ASN A 53 14.15 -1.93 -0.75
C ASN A 53 14.59 -1.50 -2.17
N ASN A 54 14.73 -0.19 -2.42
CA ASN A 54 15.40 0.37 -3.60
C ASN A 54 16.85 0.77 -3.25
#